data_AF-A0A4P2R0P7-F1
#
_entry.id   AF-A0A4P2R0P7-F1
#
_cell.length_a   1.000
_cell.length_b   1.000
_cell.length_c   1.000
_cell.angle_alpha   90.00
_cell.angle_beta   90.00
_cell.angle_gamma   90.00
#
_symmetry.space_group_name_H-M   'P 1'
#
loop_
_entity.id
_entity.type
_entity.pdbx_description
1 polymer ?
#
loop_
_entity_poly.entity_id
_entity_poly.type
_entity_poly.pdbx_seq_one_letter_code
_entity_poly.pdbx_strand_id
1 'polypeptide(L)' 'MPRPRSAAEILCSVPPRDRAVLLRLGMDLDDREAAELFVEGVRAADDAIAEQVRWEREHLG' A
#
# COMPACT_ATOMS: atom_id res chain seq x y z
N MET A 1 -4.40 2.41 17.84
CA MET A 1 -4.39 1.98 16.43
C MET A 1 -3.61 3.03 15.65
N PRO A 2 -2.55 2.65 14.89
CA PRO A 2 -1.92 3.60 13.97
C PRO A 2 -2.99 4.16 13.02
N ARG A 3 -2.91 5.45 12.72
CA ARG A 3 -3.86 6.10 11.83
C ARG A 3 -3.65 5.55 10.40
N PRO A 4 -4.71 5.19 9.65
CA PRO A 4 -4.54 4.77 8.27
C PRO A 4 -3.91 5.92 7.46
N ARG A 5 -2.89 5.58 6.67
CA ARG A 5 -2.22 6.55 5.79
C ARG A 5 -3.22 7.08 4.76
N SER A 6 -3.18 8.39 4.53
CA SER A 6 -3.93 9.00 3.44
C SER A 6 -3.39 8.54 2.08
N ALA A 7 -4.23 8.64 1.04
CA ALA A 7 -3.81 8.31 -0.33
C ALA A 7 -2.58 9.14 -0.76
N ALA A 8 -2.55 10.43 -0.43
CA ALA A 8 -1.44 11.31 -0.71
C ALA A 8 -0.15 10.88 0.01
N GLU A 9 -0.23 10.48 1.29
CA GLU A 9 0.93 9.95 2.01
C GLU A 9 1.45 8.65 1.40
N ILE A 10 0.55 7.76 0.97
CA ILE A 10 0.93 6.51 0.30
C ILE A 10 1.65 6.81 -1.02
N LEU A 11 1.07 7.64 -1.89
CA LEU A 11 1.66 7.97 -3.19
C LEU A 11 2.99 8.73 -3.05
N CYS A 12 3.08 9.68 -2.11
CA CYS A 12 4.32 10.41 -1.83
C CYS A 12 5.41 9.53 -1.21
N SER A 13 5.04 8.41 -0.57
CA SER A 13 6.01 7.48 0.02
C SER A 13 6.68 6.57 -1.03
N VAL A 14 6.15 6.48 -2.25
CA VAL A 14 6.72 5.63 -3.30
C VAL A 14 7.98 6.30 -3.89
N PRO A 15 9.17 5.69 -3.75
CA PRO A 15 10.39 6.26 -4.31
C PRO A 15 10.32 6.40 -5.83
N PRO A 16 10.97 7.41 -6.45
CA PRO A 16 10.95 7.60 -7.90
C PRO A 16 11.41 6.38 -8.71
N ARG A 17 12.36 5.61 -8.18
CA ARG A 17 12.82 4.35 -8.80
C ARG A 17 11.70 3.32 -8.89
N ASP A 18 10.89 3.20 -7.84
CA ASP A 18 9.82 2.22 -7.77
C ASP A 18 8.63 2.68 -8.62
N ARG A 19 8.37 3.99 -8.69
CA ARG A 19 7.43 4.57 -9.66
C ARG A 19 7.80 4.19 -11.10
N ALA A 20 9.09 4.26 -11.45
CA ALA A 20 9.54 3.86 -12.78
C ALA A 20 9.39 2.34 -13.04
N VAL A 21 9.51 1.49 -12.01
CA VAL A 21 9.26 0.05 -12.12
C VAL A 21 7.77 -0.22 -12.31
N LEU A 22 6.90 0.39 -11.51
CA LEU A 22 5.45 0.29 -11.62
C LEU A 22 4.98 0.70 -13.01
N LEU A 23 5.50 1.81 -13.54
CA LEU A 23 5.18 2.26 -14.89
C LEU A 23 5.55 1.22 -15.95
N ARG A 24 6.72 0.56 -15.84
CA ARG A 24 7.12 -0.52 -16.75
C ARG A 24 6.23 -1.76 -16.67
N LEU A 25 5.55 -1.94 -15.53
CA LEU A 25 4.55 -3.00 -15.32
C LEU A 25 3.13 -2.58 -15.74
N GLY A 26 2.97 -1.37 -16.29
CA GLY A 26 1.68 -0.83 -16.73
C GLY A 26 0.88 -0.13 -15.61
N MET A 27 1.49 0.13 -14.46
CA MET A 27 0.87 0.84 -13.34
C MET A 27 1.42 2.28 -13.27
N ASP A 28 0.76 3.21 -13.94
CA ASP A 28 1.14 4.63 -13.94
C ASP A 28 0.52 5.36 -12.75
N LEU A 29 1.32 5.78 -11.76
CA LEU A 29 0.80 6.50 -10.59
C LEU A 29 0.47 7.98 -10.86
N ASP A 30 0.79 8.50 -12.05
CA ASP A 30 0.33 9.82 -12.49
C ASP A 30 -1.04 9.74 -13.18
N ASP A 31 -1.47 8.54 -13.60
CA ASP A 31 -2.84 8.27 -13.99
C ASP A 31 -3.71 8.07 -12.73
N ARG A 32 -4.90 8.67 -12.76
CA ARG A 32 -5.80 8.69 -11.60
C ARG A 32 -6.33 7.31 -11.26
N GLU A 33 -6.75 6.53 -12.25
CA GLU A 33 -7.37 5.22 -12.04
C GLU A 33 -6.33 4.23 -11.50
N ALA A 34 -5.15 4.21 -12.10
CA ALA A 34 -4.04 3.39 -11.63
C ALA A 34 -3.54 3.80 -10.22
N ALA A 35 -3.49 5.09 -9.91
CA ALA A 35 -3.15 5.56 -8.56
C ALA A 35 -4.19 5.16 -7.51
N GLU A 36 -5.48 5.23 -7.84
CA GLU A 36 -6.57 4.78 -6.95
C GLU A 36 -6.48 3.27 -6.68
N LEU A 37 -6.26 2.46 -7.71
CA LEU A 37 -6.06 1.00 -7.60
C LEU A 37 -4.82 0.65 -6.75
N PHE A 38 -3.71 1.36 -6.95
CA PHE A 38 -2.50 1.16 -6.15
C PHE A 38 -2.76 1.44 -4.66
N VAL A 39 -3.41 2.56 -4.34
CA VAL A 39 -3.74 2.94 -2.96
C VAL A 39 -4.67 1.91 -2.31
N GLU A 40 -5.65 1.40 -3.04
CA GLU A 40 -6.55 0.35 -2.56
C GLU A 40 -5.76 -0.93 -2.23
N GLY A 41 -4.89 -1.38 -3.14
CA GLY A 41 -4.04 -2.55 -2.92
C GLY A 41 -3.12 -2.42 -1.71
N VAL A 42 -2.51 -1.25 -1.50
CA VAL A 42 -1.67 -0.97 -0.32
C VAL A 42 -2.49 -1.07 0.97
N ARG A 43 -3.73 -0.54 0.99
CA ARG A 43 -4.59 -0.64 2.17
C ARG A 43 -5.00 -2.07 2.47
N ALA A 44 -5.38 -2.83 1.45
CA ALA A 44 -5.72 -4.24 1.61
C ALA A 44 -4.54 -5.05 2.17
N ALA A 45 -3.31 -4.75 1.71
CA ALA A 45 -2.09 -5.35 2.24
C ALA A 45 -1.83 -4.94 3.69
N ASP A 46 -1.96 -3.65 4.02
CA ASP A 46 -1.80 -3.14 5.40
C ASP A 46 -2.79 -3.83 6.37
N ASP A 47 -4.05 -4.02 5.94
CA ASP A 47 -5.08 -4.71 6.73
C ASP A 47 -4.77 -6.20 6.93
N ALA A 48 -4.35 -6.90 5.87
CA ALA A 48 -3.96 -8.31 5.93
C ALA A 48 -2.74 -8.53 6.84
N ILE A 49 -1.74 -7.65 6.77
CA ILE A 49 -0.57 -7.68 7.66
C ILE A 49 -1.02 -7.42 9.11
N ALA A 50 -1.91 -6.45 9.33
CA ALA A 50 -2.42 -6.16 10.66
C ALA A 50 -3.21 -7.33 11.26
N GLU A 51 -3.99 -8.05 10.45
CA GLU A 51 -4.69 -9.27 10.85
C GLU A 51 -3.71 -10.39 11.21
N GLN A 52 -2.71 -10.63 10.35
CA GLN A 52 -1.66 -11.62 10.62
C GLN A 52 -0.92 -11.33 11.92
N VAL A 53 -0.52 -10.07 12.16
CA VAL A 53 0.16 -9.67 13.40
C VAL A 53 -0.73 -9.86 14.64
N ARG A 54 -2.04 -9.63 14.53
CA ARG A 54 -2.98 -9.92 15.64
C ARG A 54 -3.04 -11.42 15.92
N TRP A 55 -3.22 -12.22 14.88
CA TRP A 55 -3.27 -13.67 15.00
C TRP A 55 -1.99 -14.24 15.64
N GLU A 56 -0.81 -13.79 15.20
CA GLU A 56 0.48 -14.22 15.75
C GLU A 56 0.62 -13.89 17.24
N ARG A 57 0.18 -12.70 17.66
CA ARG A 57 0.19 -12.32 19.08
C ARG A 57 -0.73 -13.18 19.94
N GLU A 58 -1.84 -13.63 19.38
CA GLU A 58 -2.84 -14.45 20.10
C GLU A 58 -2.45 -15.93 20.19
N HIS A 59 -1.72 -16.45 19.20
CA HIS A 59 -1.48 -17.89 19.04
C HIS A 59 -0.03 -18.32 19.24
N LEU A 60 0.93 -17.40 19.11
CA LEU A 60 2.37 -17.65 19.27
C LEU A 60 2.97 -16.89 20.46
N GLY A 61 2.13 -16.17 21.22
CA GLY A 61 2.51 -15.39 22.41
C GLY A 61 2.77 -16.24 23.65
#